data_AF-A0A7V5H104-F1
#
_entry.id   AF-A0A7V5H104-F1
#
_cell.length_a   1.000
_cell.length_b   1.000
_cell.length_c   1.000
_cell.angle_alpha   90.00
_cell.angle_beta   90.00
_cell.angle_gamma   90.00
#
_symmetry.space_group_name_H-M   'P 1'
#
loop_
_entity.id
_entity.type
_entity.pdbx_description
1 polymer ?
#
loop_
_entity_poly.entity_id
_entity_poly.type
_entity_poly.pdbx_seq_one_letter_code
_entity_poly.pdbx_strand_id
1 'polypeptide(L)'
;MKIKTLSILILILVNFQFVFSLSQDSYLSFKAKKGDKLDKILRFYHLPVTKDTKQKFAELNKKKIEEDFQLLYGVKYFLPIYIVESQNLTKFLKDKVPNEDLKVLKQRILNYTKLLRKQGVAVPKSTFLIPYNYLSAQVQ
;
A
#
# COMPACT_ATOMS: atom_id res chain seq x y z
N MET A 1 -51.62 10.22 -0.68
CA MET A 1 -50.59 9.86 -1.69
C MET A 1 -49.18 10.32 -1.28
N LYS A 2 -48.77 10.13 0.00
CA LYS A 2 -47.50 10.70 0.54
C LYS A 2 -46.52 9.68 1.14
N ILE A 3 -46.99 8.47 1.49
CA ILE A 3 -46.16 7.45 2.16
C ILE A 3 -45.38 6.61 1.13
N LYS A 4 -46.00 6.29 -0.02
CA LYS A 4 -45.38 5.46 -1.07
C LYS A 4 -44.14 6.10 -1.72
N THR A 5 -44.17 7.42 -1.92
CA THR A 5 -43.03 8.18 -2.46
C THR A 5 -41.88 8.31 -1.46
N LEU A 6 -42.17 8.39 -0.16
CA LEU A 6 -41.15 8.44 0.89
C LEU A 6 -40.40 7.10 1.00
N SER A 7 -41.09 5.97 0.86
CA SER A 7 -40.48 4.63 0.87
C SER A 7 -39.54 4.40 -0.31
N ILE A 8 -39.87 4.92 -1.50
CA ILE A 8 -39.02 4.82 -2.69
C ILE A 8 -37.74 5.66 -2.52
N LEU A 9 -37.85 6.86 -1.94
CA LEU A 9 -36.70 7.74 -1.69
C LEU A 9 -35.72 7.12 -0.67
N ILE A 10 -36.25 6.49 0.38
CA ILE A 10 -35.45 5.76 1.37
C ILE A 10 -34.72 4.58 0.72
N LEU A 11 -35.38 3.83 -0.17
CA LEU A 11 -34.75 2.71 -0.88
C LEU A 11 -33.58 3.18 -1.76
N ILE A 12 -33.70 4.33 -2.41
CA ILE A 12 -32.62 4.90 -3.23
C ILE A 12 -31.42 5.28 -2.34
N LEU A 13 -31.67 5.95 -1.20
CA LEU A 13 -30.64 6.35 -0.25
C LEU A 13 -29.87 5.17 0.37
N VAL A 14 -30.55 4.05 0.67
CA VAL A 14 -29.89 2.86 1.22
C VAL A 14 -29.03 2.15 0.17
N ASN A 15 -29.42 2.19 -1.12
CA ASN A 15 -28.61 1.61 -2.20
C ASN A 15 -27.34 2.44 -2.51
N PHE A 16 -27.35 3.76 -2.32
CA PHE A 16 -26.16 4.60 -2.54
C PHE A 16 -25.04 4.32 -1.53
N GLN A 17 -25.36 3.90 -0.30
CA GLN A 17 -24.37 3.61 0.75
C GLN A 17 -23.52 2.36 0.44
N PHE A 18 -23.99 1.43 -0.41
CA PHE A 18 -23.26 0.19 -0.73
C PHE A 18 -22.26 0.32 -1.88
N VAL A 19 -22.33 1.38 -2.70
CA VAL A 19 -21.50 1.50 -3.92
C VAL A 19 -20.11 2.08 -3.63
N PHE A 20 -19.91 2.70 -2.46
CA PHE A 20 -18.60 3.24 -2.05
C PHE A 20 -17.79 2.24 -1.20
N SER A 21 -17.64 1.00 -1.67
CA SER A 21 -16.45 0.22 -1.32
C SER A 21 -15.27 0.76 -2.13
N LEU A 22 -14.82 1.99 -1.83
CA LEU A 22 -13.52 2.50 -2.24
C LEU A 22 -12.49 1.47 -1.81
N SER A 23 -11.88 0.76 -2.77
CA SER A 23 -10.84 -0.22 -2.47
C SER A 23 -9.72 0.51 -1.74
N GLN A 24 -9.64 0.34 -0.41
CA GLN A 24 -8.54 0.90 0.35
C GLN A 24 -7.26 0.20 -0.10
N ASP A 25 -6.28 0.99 -0.51
CA ASP A 25 -4.95 0.50 -0.86
C ASP A 25 -4.42 -0.34 0.32
N SER A 26 -4.07 -1.60 0.04
CA SER A 26 -3.52 -2.51 1.05
C SER A 26 -2.00 -2.38 1.10
N TYR A 27 -1.43 -2.31 2.30
CA TYR A 27 0.00 -2.11 2.52
C TYR A 27 0.63 -3.28 3.28
N LEU A 28 1.88 -3.59 2.96
CA LEU A 28 2.68 -4.54 3.72
C LEU A 28 2.90 -4.00 5.13
N SER A 29 2.80 -4.86 6.13
CA SER A 29 2.96 -4.48 7.53
C SER A 29 3.95 -5.37 8.25
N PHE A 30 4.59 -4.83 9.29
CA PHE A 30 5.46 -5.57 10.19
C PHE A 30 5.20 -5.16 11.65
N LYS A 31 5.63 -6.01 12.59
CA LYS A 31 5.61 -5.71 14.02
C LYS A 31 7.02 -5.34 14.47
N ALA A 32 7.19 -4.15 15.03
CA ALA A 32 8.50 -3.67 15.47
C ALA A 32 9.03 -4.49 16.65
N LYS A 33 10.31 -4.87 16.58
CA LYS A 33 11.05 -5.53 17.66
C LYS A 33 11.87 -4.50 18.44
N LYS A 34 12.31 -4.89 19.64
CA LYS A 34 13.07 -4.01 20.52
C LYS A 34 14.39 -3.63 19.83
N GLY A 35 14.66 -2.33 19.70
CA GLY A 35 15.86 -1.80 19.05
C GLY A 35 15.82 -1.75 17.52
N ASP A 36 14.67 -2.04 16.89
CA ASP A 36 14.53 -1.84 15.45
C ASP A 36 14.64 -0.35 15.11
N LYS A 37 15.49 -0.05 14.11
CA LYS A 37 15.64 1.28 13.53
C LYS A 37 14.95 1.31 12.18
N LEU A 38 14.22 2.38 11.86
CA LEU A 38 13.51 2.50 10.58
C LEU A 38 14.44 2.23 9.38
N ASP A 39 15.63 2.81 9.36
CA ASP A 39 16.58 2.64 8.26
C ASP A 39 16.99 1.18 8.04
N LYS A 40 17.12 0.41 9.14
CA LYS A 40 17.41 -1.03 9.07
C LYS A 40 16.22 -1.79 8.48
N ILE A 41 15.01 -1.43 8.89
CA ILE A 41 13.77 -2.01 8.36
C ILE A 41 13.63 -1.70 6.86
N LEU A 42 13.79 -0.44 6.45
CA LEU A 42 13.70 -0.05 5.03
C LEU A 42 14.71 -0.84 4.17
N ARG A 43 15.96 -0.96 4.63
CA ARG A 43 16.98 -1.77 3.94
C ARG A 43 16.62 -3.26 3.87
N PHE A 44 16.06 -3.82 4.94
CA PHE A 44 15.62 -5.22 4.96
C PHE A 44 14.58 -5.50 3.86
N TYR A 45 13.66 -4.55 3.64
CA TYR A 45 12.65 -4.63 2.58
C TYR A 45 13.10 -4.03 1.24
N HIS A 46 14.39 -3.77 1.05
CA HIS A 46 14.97 -3.19 -0.18
C HIS A 46 14.31 -1.87 -0.62
N LEU A 47 13.91 -1.05 0.35
CA LEU A 47 13.40 0.29 0.12
C LEU A 47 14.52 1.33 0.22
N PRO A 48 14.51 2.38 -0.61
CA PRO A 48 15.52 3.44 -0.54
C PRO A 48 15.36 4.24 0.76
N VAL A 49 16.47 4.47 1.46
CA VAL A 49 16.50 5.24 2.73
C VAL A 49 16.59 6.74 2.41
N THR A 50 15.56 7.27 1.74
CA THR A 50 15.44 8.68 1.35
C THR A 50 14.42 9.41 2.22
N LYS A 51 14.45 10.75 2.19
CA LYS A 51 13.47 11.59 2.89
C LYS A 51 12.04 11.24 2.46
N ASP A 52 11.81 11.05 1.16
CA ASP A 52 10.47 10.75 0.62
C ASP A 52 9.93 9.41 1.10
N THR A 53 10.77 8.36 1.12
CA THR A 53 10.36 7.05 1.65
C THR A 53 10.01 7.13 3.13
N LYS A 54 10.81 7.86 3.92
CA LYS A 54 10.57 8.06 5.35
C LYS A 54 9.28 8.86 5.57
N GLN A 55 9.07 9.95 4.83
CA GLN A 55 7.84 10.74 4.88
C GLN A 55 6.63 9.88 4.52
N LYS A 56 6.70 9.07 3.46
CA LYS A 56 5.61 8.16 3.11
C LYS A 56 5.33 7.15 4.21
N PHE A 57 6.37 6.63 4.86
CA PHE A 57 6.22 5.75 6.00
C PHE A 57 5.54 6.46 7.19
N ALA A 58 5.91 7.70 7.52
CA ALA A 58 5.22 8.48 8.54
C ALA A 58 3.75 8.76 8.18
N GLU A 59 3.45 9.07 6.91
CA GLU A 59 2.07 9.27 6.44
C GLU A 59 1.19 8.03 6.64
N LEU A 60 1.74 6.84 6.39
CA LEU A 60 1.01 5.57 6.56
C LEU A 60 0.81 5.20 8.04
N ASN A 61 1.67 5.72 8.92
CA ASN A 61 1.69 5.39 10.34
C ASN A 61 1.39 6.60 11.23
N LYS A 62 0.60 7.55 10.71
CA LYS A 62 0.16 8.74 11.46
C LYS A 62 -0.30 8.35 12.86
N LYS A 63 0.09 9.15 13.85
CA LYS A 63 -0.15 8.96 15.30
C LYS A 63 0.68 7.88 15.99
N LYS A 64 1.52 7.11 15.28
CA LYS A 64 2.38 6.06 15.86
C LYS A 64 3.88 6.34 15.72
N ILE A 65 4.23 7.44 15.06
CA ILE A 65 5.59 7.84 14.77
C ILE A 65 5.74 9.32 15.08
N GLU A 66 6.77 9.61 15.86
CA GLU A 66 7.22 10.96 16.19
C GLU A 66 8.16 11.48 15.08
N GLU A 67 8.56 12.74 15.17
CA GLU A 67 9.37 13.41 14.13
C GLU A 67 10.74 12.74 13.89
N ASP A 68 11.22 11.97 14.87
CA ASP A 68 12.50 11.26 14.81
C ASP A 68 12.42 9.84 14.23
N PHE A 69 11.23 9.41 13.80
CA PHE A 69 10.95 8.08 13.25
C PHE A 69 11.30 6.92 14.19
N GLN A 70 11.26 7.13 15.51
CA GLN A 70 11.42 6.05 16.47
C GLN A 70 10.27 5.03 16.38
N LEU A 71 10.62 3.75 16.46
CA LEU A 71 9.68 2.64 16.43
C LEU A 71 9.40 2.14 17.84
N LEU A 72 8.13 2.16 18.23
CA LEU A 72 7.69 1.63 19.51
C LEU A 72 7.64 0.10 19.47
N TYR A 73 8.22 -0.54 20.49
CA TYR A 73 8.28 -1.99 20.57
C TYR A 73 6.88 -2.62 20.55
N GLY A 74 6.70 -3.67 19.75
CA GLY A 74 5.46 -4.42 19.65
C GLY A 74 4.36 -3.74 18.82
N VAL A 75 4.58 -2.51 18.35
CA VAL A 75 3.61 -1.80 17.52
C VAL A 75 3.67 -2.30 16.07
N LYS A 76 2.49 -2.42 15.45
CA LYS A 76 2.34 -2.76 14.03
C LYS A 76 2.42 -1.50 13.17
N TYR A 77 3.36 -1.50 12.23
CA TYR A 77 3.62 -0.44 11.27
C TYR A 77 3.37 -0.93 9.83
N PHE A 78 3.00 -0.02 8.95
CA PHE A 78 2.79 -0.22 7.53
C PHE A 78 3.97 0.34 6.73
N LEU A 79 4.53 -0.46 5.84
CA LEU A 79 5.59 -0.06 4.92
C LEU A 79 4.99 0.62 3.69
N PRO A 80 5.76 1.50 3.01
CA PRO A 80 5.36 2.09 1.73
C PRO A 80 5.52 1.06 0.59
N ILE A 81 4.86 -0.09 0.74
CA ILE A 81 4.81 -1.21 -0.20
C ILE A 81 3.35 -1.62 -0.33
N TYR A 82 2.78 -1.47 -1.51
CA TYR A 82 1.42 -1.92 -1.81
C TYR A 82 1.38 -3.44 -1.95
N ILE A 83 0.27 -4.03 -1.51
CA ILE A 83 -0.12 -5.42 -1.78
C ILE A 83 -1.27 -5.37 -2.78
N VAL A 84 -1.06 -5.91 -3.97
CA VAL A 84 -2.05 -5.89 -5.05
C VAL A 84 -2.30 -7.30 -5.55
N GLU A 85 -3.55 -7.74 -5.58
CA GLU A 85 -3.91 -9.02 -6.20
C GLU A 85 -3.55 -9.04 -7.68
N SER A 86 -3.08 -10.19 -8.17
CA SER A 86 -2.60 -10.39 -9.55
C SER A 86 -3.62 -9.93 -10.59
N GLN A 87 -4.90 -10.27 -10.37
CA GLN A 87 -6.01 -9.87 -11.24
C GLN A 87 -6.19 -8.34 -11.34
N ASN A 88 -5.77 -7.59 -10.32
CA ASN A 88 -5.92 -6.14 -10.24
C ASN A 88 -4.65 -5.37 -10.64
N LEU A 89 -3.51 -6.05 -10.85
CA LEU A 89 -2.21 -5.40 -11.09
C LEU A 89 -2.25 -4.43 -12.26
N THR A 90 -2.79 -4.86 -13.41
CA THR A 90 -2.80 -4.00 -14.62
C THR A 90 -3.66 -2.76 -14.42
N LYS A 91 -4.82 -2.90 -13.77
CA LYS A 91 -5.70 -1.77 -13.46
C LYS A 91 -5.01 -0.80 -12.51
N PHE A 92 -4.47 -1.31 -11.41
CA PHE A 92 -3.75 -0.52 -10.41
C PHE A 92 -2.61 0.29 -11.03
N LEU A 93 -1.79 -0.31 -11.89
CA LEU A 93 -0.67 0.40 -12.52
C LEU A 93 -1.12 1.50 -13.48
N LYS A 94 -2.18 1.27 -14.26
CA LYS A 94 -2.75 2.30 -15.15
C LYS A 94 -3.28 3.50 -14.36
N ASP A 95 -3.91 3.25 -13.22
CA ASP A 95 -4.47 4.31 -12.38
C ASP A 95 -3.39 5.17 -11.70
N LYS A 96 -2.21 4.58 -11.41
CA LYS A 96 -1.13 5.25 -10.68
C LYS A 96 -0.01 5.82 -11.57
N VAL A 97 0.19 5.26 -12.77
CA VAL A 97 1.32 5.60 -13.65
C VAL A 97 0.83 5.72 -15.09
N PRO A 98 0.37 6.91 -15.52
CA PRO A 98 -0.32 7.05 -16.80
C PRO A 98 0.54 6.89 -18.06
N ASN A 99 1.89 6.92 -17.99
CA ASN A 99 2.75 7.02 -19.18
C ASN A 99 4.07 6.21 -19.15
N GLU A 100 4.22 5.21 -18.27
CA GLU A 100 5.44 4.38 -18.26
C GLU A 100 5.33 3.15 -19.18
N ASP A 101 6.49 2.61 -19.58
CA ASP A 101 6.57 1.26 -20.13
C ASP A 101 6.15 0.23 -19.06
N LEU A 102 4.85 -0.03 -19.00
CA LEU A 102 4.22 -0.95 -18.05
C LEU A 102 4.85 -2.34 -18.08
N LYS A 103 5.47 -2.75 -19.20
CA LYS A 103 6.13 -4.05 -19.31
C LYS A 103 7.38 -4.10 -18.42
N VAL A 104 8.23 -3.07 -18.51
CA VAL A 104 9.45 -2.97 -17.68
C VAL A 104 9.08 -2.85 -16.21
N LEU A 105 8.10 -2.00 -15.87
CA LEU A 105 7.64 -1.83 -14.49
C LEU A 105 7.09 -3.13 -13.90
N LYS A 106 6.24 -3.86 -14.64
CA LYS A 106 5.72 -5.18 -14.22
C LYS A 106 6.83 -6.18 -13.96
N GLN A 107 7.88 -6.20 -14.79
CA GLN A 107 9.02 -7.11 -14.59
C GLN A 107 9.81 -6.76 -13.32
N ARG A 108 10.05 -5.47 -13.05
CA ARG A 108 10.69 -5.01 -11.81
C ARG A 108 9.88 -5.40 -10.58
N ILE A 109 8.56 -5.19 -10.61
CA ILE A 109 7.63 -5.59 -9.53
C ILE A 109 7.66 -7.11 -9.30
N LEU A 110 7.65 -7.91 -10.36
CA LEU A 110 7.74 -9.36 -10.27
C LEU A 110 9.05 -9.80 -9.60
N ASN A 111 10.17 -9.22 -10.01
CA ASN A 111 11.49 -9.53 -9.44
C ASN A 111 11.56 -9.15 -7.96
N TYR A 112 11.07 -7.96 -7.60
CA TYR A 112 10.99 -7.50 -6.22
C TYR A 112 10.11 -8.43 -5.35
N THR A 113 8.94 -8.82 -5.86
CA THR A 113 8.03 -9.75 -5.16
C THR A 113 8.70 -11.11 -4.93
N LYS A 114 9.39 -11.64 -5.94
CA LYS A 114 10.14 -12.90 -5.82
C LYS A 114 11.27 -12.81 -4.78
N LEU A 115 12.00 -11.69 -4.76
CA LEU A 115 13.08 -11.43 -3.81
C LEU A 115 12.56 -11.48 -2.35
N LEU A 116 11.51 -10.71 -2.03
CA LEU A 116 10.96 -10.68 -0.68
C LEU A 116 10.38 -12.04 -0.25
N ARG A 117 9.73 -12.77 -1.16
CA ARG A 117 9.26 -14.14 -0.89
C ARG A 117 10.42 -15.09 -0.55
N LYS A 118 11.53 -15.00 -1.28
CA LYS A 118 12.75 -15.78 -0.99
C LYS A 118 13.35 -15.44 0.38
N GLN A 119 13.19 -14.20 0.84
CA GLN A 119 13.60 -13.76 2.18
C GLN A 119 12.61 -14.13 3.29
N GLY A 120 11.50 -14.80 2.97
CA GLY A 120 10.52 -15.26 3.96
C GLY A 120 9.43 -14.24 4.32
N VAL A 121 9.26 -13.18 3.53
CA VAL A 121 8.13 -12.25 3.72
C VAL A 121 6.83 -12.97 3.37
N ALA A 122 5.99 -13.20 4.39
CA ALA A 122 4.74 -13.94 4.27
C ALA A 122 3.62 -13.07 3.66
N VAL A 123 3.31 -13.32 2.39
CA VAL A 123 2.18 -12.72 1.66
C VAL A 123 1.50 -13.75 0.76
N PRO A 124 0.20 -13.59 0.43
CA PRO A 124 -0.50 -14.54 -0.44
C PRO A 124 0.19 -14.69 -1.80
N LYS A 125 0.24 -15.92 -2.34
CA LYS A 125 0.89 -16.22 -3.63
C LYS A 125 0.28 -15.44 -4.80
N SER A 126 -1.00 -15.09 -4.71
CA SER A 126 -1.75 -14.33 -5.71
C SER A 126 -1.46 -12.83 -5.70
N THR A 127 -0.61 -12.32 -4.80
CA THR A 127 -0.35 -10.88 -4.66
C THR A 127 1.01 -10.45 -5.21
N PHE A 128 1.10 -9.19 -5.62
CA PHE A 128 2.34 -8.50 -5.95
C PHE A 128 2.66 -7.46 -4.88
N LEU A 129 3.96 -7.30 -4.62
CA LEU A 129 4.50 -6.28 -3.73
C LEU A 129 5.07 -5.16 -4.58
N ILE A 130 4.56 -3.95 -4.38
CA ILE A 130 4.92 -2.79 -5.20
C ILE A 130 5.47 -1.69 -4.28
N PRO A 131 6.79 -1.46 -4.26
CA PRO A 131 7.38 -0.31 -3.58
C PRO A 131 6.74 0.99 -4.06
N TYR A 132 6.40 1.89 -3.15
CA TYR A 132 5.83 3.19 -3.48
C TYR A 132 6.72 3.98 -4.45
N ASN A 133 8.04 3.89 -4.27
CA ASN A 133 9.01 4.59 -5.11
C ASN A 133 9.07 4.08 -6.57
N TYR A 134 8.44 2.94 -6.88
CA TYR A 134 8.27 2.50 -8.28
C TYR A 134 7.14 3.24 -8.99
N LEU A 135 6.27 3.93 -8.25
CA LEU A 135 5.10 4.63 -8.77
C LEU A 135 5.28 6.15 -8.73
N SER A 136 6.18 6.66 -7.88
CA SER A 136 6.57 8.06 -7.91
C SER A 136 7.54 8.26 -9.07
N ALA A 137 7.07 8.87 -10.16
CA ALA A 137 7.87 9.23 -11.32
C ALA A 137 9.02 10.18 -10.94
N GLN A 138 10.13 9.63 -10.48
CA GLN A 138 11.48 10.19 -10.54
C GLN A 138 12.44 9.00 -10.74
N VAL A 139 12.36 8.41 -11.94
CA VAL A 139 13.51 7.72 -12.49
C VAL A 139 14.54 8.83 -12.75
N GLN A 140 15.60 8.88 -11.93
CA GLN A 140 16.81 9.63 -12.24
C GLN A 140 17.36 9.21 -13.61
#